data_AF-I8W9E0-F1
#
_entry.id   AF-I8W9E0-F1
#
_cell.length_a   1.000
_cell.length_b   1.000
_cell.length_c   1.000
_cell.angle_alpha   90.00
_cell.angle_beta   90.00
_cell.angle_gamma   90.00
#
_symmetry.space_group_name_H-M   'P 1'
#
loop_
_entity.id
_entity.type
_entity.pdbx_description
1 polymer ?
#
loop_
_entity_poly.entity_id
_entity_poly.type
_entity_poly.pdbx_seq_one_letter_code
_entity_poly.pdbx_strand_id
1 'polypeptide(L)'
;GCTSCKLQLPRWKQFMQEVDSTLNRPIPFVFYFHPKDMKELRYITRRDVFTYPVCFDEMDDFNQLNHFPGEMTFQTFLLDKDNKVVAIGNPVHNPKVKELYLEILTDGEVVKAETPMTKVNLDVASIDFGSFPQLEKQERKFTLTNTGQHVLVIYDVVTSCGCTKVNYSKEGIRPGEKAVQTVIYEAEKAEHFSKTVTIYCNADNSPLRLKITGNAE
;
A
#
# COMPACT_ATOMS: atom_id res chain seq x y z
N GLY A 1 14.74 0.95 -0.09
CA GLY A 1 13.57 0.99 0.81
C GLY A 1 13.80 0.02 1.95
N CYS A 2 13.38 0.37 3.17
CA CYS A 2 13.55 -0.45 4.37
C CYS A 2 12.80 -1.80 4.27
N THR A 3 13.26 -2.85 4.95
CA THR A 3 12.63 -4.19 4.86
C THR A 3 11.18 -4.14 5.36
N SER A 4 10.93 -3.47 6.49
CA SER A 4 9.58 -3.27 7.03
C SER A 4 8.63 -2.55 6.04
N CYS A 5 9.17 -1.57 5.31
CA CYS A 5 8.43 -0.77 4.33
C CYS A 5 7.95 -1.61 3.14
N LYS A 6 8.76 -2.59 2.74
CA LYS A 6 8.47 -3.50 1.63
C LYS A 6 7.46 -4.56 2.05
N LEU A 7 7.66 -5.14 3.24
CA LEU A 7 6.84 -6.23 3.74
C LEU A 7 5.43 -5.80 4.11
N GLN A 8 5.25 -4.62 4.73
CA GLN A 8 3.93 -4.13 5.17
C GLN A 8 3.11 -5.17 5.96
N LEU A 9 3.76 -5.94 6.84
CA LEU A 9 3.11 -7.02 7.61
C LEU A 9 1.83 -6.56 8.34
N PRO A 10 1.74 -5.35 8.92
CA PRO A 10 0.49 -4.88 9.50
C PRO A 10 -0.67 -4.76 8.50
N ARG A 11 -0.40 -4.31 7.26
CA ARG A 11 -1.44 -4.22 6.21
C ARG A 11 -1.85 -5.61 5.71
N TRP A 12 -0.92 -6.56 5.67
CA TRP A 12 -1.25 -7.97 5.40
C TRP A 12 -2.23 -8.53 6.42
N LYS A 13 -2.00 -8.31 7.72
CA LYS A 13 -2.94 -8.75 8.76
C LYS A 13 -4.34 -8.18 8.56
N GLN A 14 -4.45 -6.89 8.21
CA GLN A 14 -5.73 -6.24 7.91
C GLN A 14 -6.41 -6.87 6.70
N PHE A 15 -5.67 -7.07 5.60
CA PHE A 15 -6.22 -7.69 4.39
C PHE A 15 -6.67 -9.13 4.62
N MET A 16 -5.89 -9.93 5.36
CA MET A 16 -6.25 -11.30 5.70
C MET A 16 -7.53 -11.36 6.55
N GLN A 17 -7.65 -10.49 7.57
CA GLN A 17 -8.87 -10.37 8.37
C GLN A 17 -10.08 -9.98 7.54
N GLU A 18 -9.91 -9.07 6.59
CA GLU A 18 -10.96 -8.66 5.67
C GLU A 18 -11.41 -9.81 4.76
N VAL A 19 -10.46 -10.53 4.15
CA VAL A 19 -10.73 -11.71 3.32
C VAL A 19 -11.51 -12.77 4.11
N ASP A 20 -11.04 -13.09 5.31
CA ASP A 20 -11.70 -14.08 6.17
C ASP A 20 -13.12 -13.65 6.56
N SER A 21 -13.31 -12.35 6.85
CA SER A 21 -14.61 -11.76 7.18
C SER A 21 -15.56 -11.74 5.97
N THR A 22 -15.06 -11.40 4.78
CA THR A 22 -15.87 -11.34 3.55
C THR A 22 -16.35 -12.73 3.14
N LEU A 23 -15.49 -13.75 3.26
CA LEU A 23 -15.80 -15.12 2.87
C LEU A 23 -16.46 -15.93 3.98
N ASN A 24 -16.52 -15.37 5.19
CA ASN A 24 -16.98 -16.05 6.40
C ASN A 24 -16.28 -17.41 6.63
N ARG A 25 -14.99 -17.49 6.27
CA ARG A 25 -14.11 -18.66 6.41
C ARG A 25 -12.65 -18.24 6.30
N PRO A 26 -11.71 -18.96 6.96
CA PRO A 26 -10.29 -18.65 6.82
C PRO A 26 -9.77 -19.04 5.43
N ILE A 27 -8.97 -18.16 4.83
CA ILE A 27 -8.18 -18.46 3.62
C ILE A 27 -6.71 -18.67 3.99
N PRO A 28 -6.04 -19.72 3.48
CA PRO A 28 -4.61 -19.91 3.70
C PRO A 28 -3.77 -18.81 3.03
N PHE A 29 -2.87 -18.20 3.79
CA PHE A 29 -1.81 -17.33 3.27
C PHE A 29 -0.46 -17.95 3.60
N VAL A 30 0.43 -18.03 2.61
CA VAL A 30 1.79 -18.55 2.78
C VAL A 30 2.79 -17.47 2.41
N PHE A 31 3.72 -17.20 3.31
CA PHE A 31 4.74 -16.18 3.14
C PHE A 31 6.11 -16.83 2.99
N TYR A 32 6.80 -16.54 1.89
CA TYR A 32 8.20 -16.92 1.67
C TYR A 32 9.04 -15.65 1.62
N PHE A 33 10.02 -15.55 2.51
CA PHE A 33 10.94 -14.42 2.54
C PHE A 33 12.36 -14.93 2.33
N HIS A 34 13.05 -14.34 1.34
CA HIS A 34 14.50 -14.41 1.20
C HIS A 34 15.13 -13.12 1.79
N PRO A 35 15.55 -13.13 3.07
CA PRO A 35 16.09 -11.94 3.71
C PRO A 35 17.57 -11.74 3.41
N LYS A 36 17.95 -10.47 3.17
CA LYS A 36 19.36 -10.05 3.22
C LYS A 36 19.92 -10.00 4.64
N ASP A 37 19.05 -9.77 5.63
CA ASP A 37 19.38 -9.75 7.05
C ASP A 37 18.33 -10.53 7.84
N MET A 38 18.72 -11.72 8.31
CA MET A 38 17.87 -12.59 9.11
C MET A 38 17.50 -12.00 10.48
N LYS A 39 18.38 -11.19 11.08
CA LYS A 39 18.10 -10.55 12.38
C LYS A 39 17.05 -9.45 12.20
N GLU A 40 17.17 -8.65 11.15
CA GLU A 40 16.19 -7.61 10.82
C GLU A 40 14.81 -8.24 10.57
N LEU A 41 14.73 -9.30 9.75
CA LEU A 41 13.46 -9.96 9.45
C LEU A 41 12.82 -10.57 10.71
N ARG A 42 13.60 -11.27 11.55
CA ARG A 42 13.13 -11.82 12.84
C ARG A 42 12.66 -10.73 13.80
N TYR A 43 13.34 -9.59 13.82
CA TYR A 43 12.92 -8.45 14.62
C TYR A 43 11.58 -7.91 14.12
N ILE A 44 11.42 -7.69 12.81
CA ILE A 44 10.19 -7.16 12.21
C ILE A 44 9.00 -8.08 12.49
N THR A 45 9.13 -9.38 12.25
CA THR A 45 8.02 -10.33 12.49
C THR A 45 7.59 -10.39 13.96
N ARG A 46 8.55 -10.31 14.89
CA ARG A 46 8.26 -10.25 16.34
C ARG A 46 7.64 -8.93 16.77
N ARG A 47 8.24 -7.80 16.35
CA ARG A 47 7.75 -6.44 16.65
C ARG A 47 6.32 -6.27 16.18
N ASP A 48 6.01 -6.75 14.98
CA ASP A 48 4.67 -6.62 14.39
C ASP A 48 3.71 -7.73 14.84
N VAL A 49 4.15 -8.64 15.73
CA VAL A 49 3.38 -9.78 16.22
C VAL A 49 2.75 -10.56 15.05
N PHE A 50 3.56 -10.84 14.03
CA PHE A 50 3.14 -11.56 12.84
C PHE A 50 3.27 -13.06 13.09
N THR A 51 2.21 -13.66 13.61
CA THR A 51 2.18 -15.07 14.06
C THR A 51 1.76 -16.06 12.97
N TYR A 52 1.51 -15.59 11.76
CA TYR A 52 1.18 -16.45 10.61
C TYR A 52 2.41 -17.26 10.16
N PRO A 53 2.22 -18.43 9.53
CA PRO A 53 3.33 -19.22 9.01
C PRO A 53 4.16 -18.42 8.00
N VAL A 54 5.47 -18.36 8.25
CA VAL A 54 6.46 -17.74 7.35
C VAL A 54 7.61 -18.71 7.14
N CYS A 55 7.95 -18.95 5.87
CA CYS A 55 9.17 -19.64 5.48
C CYS A 55 10.29 -18.61 5.29
N PHE A 56 11.41 -18.84 5.97
CA PHE A 56 12.65 -18.10 5.73
C PHE A 56 13.51 -18.91 4.76
N ASP A 57 13.49 -18.50 3.50
CA ASP A 57 14.24 -19.12 2.42
C ASP A 57 15.65 -18.51 2.34
N GLU A 58 16.53 -18.96 3.21
CA GLU A 58 17.89 -18.41 3.34
C GLU A 58 18.73 -18.63 2.07
N MET A 59 18.44 -19.68 1.30
CA MET A 59 19.19 -20.06 0.10
C MET A 59 18.57 -19.53 -1.20
N ASP A 60 17.42 -18.87 -1.12
CA ASP A 60 16.63 -18.39 -2.28
C ASP A 60 16.15 -19.53 -3.19
N ASP A 61 16.02 -20.74 -2.65
CA ASP A 61 15.67 -21.96 -3.40
C ASP A 61 14.28 -21.84 -4.03
N PHE A 62 13.34 -21.18 -3.35
CA PHE A 62 11.97 -21.01 -3.83
C PHE A 62 11.91 -20.09 -5.05
N ASN A 63 12.67 -18.99 -5.05
CA ASN A 63 12.76 -18.11 -6.20
C ASN A 63 13.53 -18.76 -7.35
N GLN A 64 14.64 -19.46 -7.06
CA GLN A 64 15.44 -20.18 -8.06
C GLN A 64 14.64 -21.26 -8.80
N LEU A 65 13.80 -22.01 -8.07
CA LEU A 65 12.97 -23.06 -8.64
C LEU A 65 11.87 -22.52 -9.57
N ASN A 66 11.26 -21.39 -9.21
CA ASN A 66 10.06 -20.88 -9.87
C ASN A 66 10.32 -19.72 -10.86
N HIS A 67 11.52 -19.12 -10.83
CA HIS A 67 11.89 -17.99 -11.67
C HIS A 67 10.93 -16.79 -11.56
N PHE A 68 10.50 -16.45 -10.34
CA PHE A 68 9.58 -15.35 -10.12
C PHE A 68 10.15 -14.00 -10.58
N PRO A 69 9.30 -13.04 -11.00
CA PRO A 69 9.75 -11.69 -11.33
C PRO A 69 10.49 -11.02 -10.17
N GLY A 70 11.54 -10.27 -10.48
CA GLY A 70 12.31 -9.51 -9.47
C GLY A 70 11.58 -8.26 -8.93
N GLU A 71 10.50 -7.83 -9.59
CA GLU A 71 9.71 -6.68 -9.17
C GLU A 71 8.70 -7.09 -8.10
N MET A 72 8.79 -6.48 -6.90
CA MET A 72 7.98 -6.86 -5.73
C MET A 72 6.45 -6.77 -5.94
N THR A 73 6.01 -5.93 -6.87
CA THR A 73 4.60 -5.79 -7.26
C THR A 73 4.02 -7.08 -7.85
N PHE A 74 4.87 -7.94 -8.44
CA PHE A 74 4.49 -9.21 -9.08
C PHE A 74 4.95 -10.45 -8.29
N GLN A 75 5.32 -10.29 -7.02
CA GLN A 75 5.74 -11.39 -6.13
C GLN A 75 4.62 -11.83 -5.18
N THR A 76 3.38 -11.77 -5.64
CA THR A 76 2.20 -12.19 -4.88
C THR A 76 1.22 -12.82 -5.83
N PHE A 77 0.74 -14.01 -5.47
CA PHE A 77 -0.01 -14.89 -6.34
C PHE A 77 -1.26 -15.36 -5.62
N LEU A 78 -2.42 -15.22 -6.26
CA LEU A 78 -3.63 -15.90 -5.85
C LEU A 78 -3.66 -17.26 -6.56
N LEU A 79 -3.82 -18.33 -5.80
CA LEU A 79 -3.86 -19.69 -6.32
C LEU A 79 -5.28 -20.26 -6.24
N ASP A 80 -5.66 -21.08 -7.21
CA ASP A 80 -6.83 -21.94 -7.10
C ASP A 80 -6.53 -23.23 -6.31
N LYS A 81 -7.56 -24.07 -6.15
CA LYS A 81 -7.47 -25.36 -5.46
C LYS A 81 -6.50 -26.37 -6.11
N ASP A 82 -6.15 -26.17 -7.38
CA ASP A 82 -5.24 -27.01 -8.15
C ASP A 82 -3.82 -26.41 -8.17
N ASN A 83 -3.55 -25.42 -7.31
CA ASN A 83 -2.31 -24.64 -7.20
C ASN A 83 -1.94 -23.85 -8.47
N LYS A 84 -2.90 -23.52 -9.32
CA LYS A 84 -2.66 -22.66 -10.49
C LYS A 84 -2.80 -21.20 -10.09
N VAL A 85 -1.93 -20.37 -10.66
CA VAL A 85 -1.98 -18.92 -10.50
C VAL A 85 -3.19 -18.37 -11.28
N VAL A 86 -4.13 -17.76 -10.57
CA VAL A 86 -5.33 -17.13 -11.15
C VAL A 86 -5.26 -15.60 -11.14
N ALA A 87 -4.45 -15.02 -10.26
CA ALA A 87 -4.13 -13.59 -10.29
C ALA A 87 -2.72 -13.33 -9.75
N ILE A 88 -2.12 -12.24 -10.24
CA ILE A 88 -0.79 -11.77 -9.82
C ILE A 88 -0.91 -10.30 -9.45
N GLY A 89 -0.30 -9.94 -8.32
CA GLY A 89 -0.21 -8.57 -7.86
C GLY A 89 -0.22 -8.49 -6.35
N ASN A 90 0.37 -7.42 -5.80
CA ASN A 90 0.35 -7.22 -4.35
C ASN A 90 -0.88 -6.41 -3.88
N PRO A 91 -1.86 -7.03 -3.18
CA PRO A 91 -3.10 -6.38 -2.76
C PRO A 91 -2.90 -5.36 -1.62
N VAL A 92 -1.81 -5.45 -0.84
CA VAL A 92 -1.54 -4.48 0.23
C VAL A 92 -0.89 -3.19 -0.28
N HIS A 93 -0.41 -3.18 -1.52
CA HIS A 93 0.16 -2.01 -2.19
C HIS A 93 -0.74 -1.43 -3.29
N ASN A 94 -1.77 -2.18 -3.73
CA ASN A 94 -2.66 -1.77 -4.81
C ASN A 94 -4.13 -2.18 -4.53
N PRO A 95 -5.00 -1.21 -4.21
CA PRO A 95 -6.43 -1.46 -3.98
C PRO A 95 -7.15 -2.13 -5.16
N LYS A 96 -6.76 -1.88 -6.41
CA LYS A 96 -7.38 -2.55 -7.58
C LYS A 96 -7.04 -4.04 -7.63
N VAL A 97 -5.83 -4.43 -7.18
CA VAL A 97 -5.46 -5.84 -7.05
C VAL A 97 -6.22 -6.48 -5.89
N LYS A 98 -6.37 -5.75 -4.77
CA LYS A 98 -7.21 -6.19 -3.66
C LYS A 98 -8.65 -6.47 -4.10
N GLU A 99 -9.25 -5.55 -4.85
CA GLU A 99 -10.59 -5.72 -5.44
C GLU A 99 -10.64 -6.97 -6.34
N LEU A 100 -9.69 -7.14 -7.26
CA LEU A 100 -9.57 -8.32 -8.10
C LEU A 100 -9.53 -9.62 -7.29
N TYR A 101 -8.76 -9.66 -6.20
CA TYR A 101 -8.66 -10.85 -5.35
C TYR A 101 -10.00 -11.16 -4.69
N LEU A 102 -10.67 -10.15 -4.13
CA LEU A 102 -11.98 -10.32 -3.49
C LEU A 102 -13.04 -10.76 -4.50
N GLU A 103 -13.03 -10.22 -5.72
CA GLU A 103 -13.93 -10.65 -6.81
C GLU A 103 -13.74 -12.12 -7.16
N ILE A 104 -12.50 -12.58 -7.33
CA ILE A 104 -12.20 -13.99 -7.63
C ILE A 104 -12.61 -14.90 -6.47
N LEU A 105 -12.28 -14.52 -5.23
CA LEU A 105 -12.53 -15.35 -4.06
C LEU A 105 -14.02 -15.50 -3.72
N THR A 106 -14.85 -14.56 -4.17
CA THR A 106 -16.30 -14.54 -3.94
C THR A 106 -17.09 -14.98 -5.16
N ASP A 107 -16.44 -15.52 -6.19
CA ASP A 107 -17.08 -15.90 -7.46
C ASP A 107 -17.91 -14.75 -8.08
N GLY A 108 -17.49 -13.50 -7.86
CA GLY A 108 -18.17 -12.29 -8.34
C GLY A 108 -19.40 -11.87 -7.53
N GLU A 109 -19.71 -12.50 -6.40
CA GLU A 109 -20.88 -12.18 -5.57
C GLU A 109 -20.74 -10.86 -4.78
N VAL A 110 -19.55 -10.25 -4.73
CA VAL A 110 -19.39 -8.91 -4.13
C VAL A 110 -20.15 -7.89 -4.97
N VAL A 111 -21.32 -7.49 -4.49
CA VAL A 111 -22.12 -6.40 -5.07
C VAL A 111 -21.29 -5.13 -5.04
N LYS A 112 -20.70 -4.77 -6.19
CA LYS A 112 -20.07 -3.47 -6.38
C LYS A 112 -21.15 -2.41 -6.24
N ALA A 113 -21.12 -1.66 -5.14
CA ALA A 113 -21.70 -0.33 -5.17
C ALA A 113 -20.84 0.49 -6.14
N GLU A 114 -21.26 0.59 -7.41
CA GLU A 114 -20.57 1.39 -8.40
C GLU A 114 -20.49 2.83 -7.88
N THR A 115 -19.29 3.24 -7.45
CA THR A 115 -19.06 4.61 -7.03
C THR A 115 -18.94 5.44 -8.30
N PRO A 116 -19.85 6.39 -8.58
CA PRO A 116 -19.82 7.12 -9.82
C PRO A 116 -18.47 7.84 -9.99
N MET A 117 -17.87 7.70 -11.17
CA MET A 117 -16.58 8.33 -11.47
C MET A 117 -16.68 9.86 -11.46
N THR A 118 -15.62 10.53 -11.02
CA THR A 118 -15.52 11.99 -10.99
C THR A 118 -14.16 12.49 -11.47
N LYS A 119 -13.95 13.81 -11.46
CA LYS A 119 -12.67 14.45 -11.81
C LYS A 119 -12.04 15.04 -10.57
N VAL A 120 -10.72 14.90 -10.47
CA VAL A 120 -9.93 15.41 -9.35
C VAL A 120 -8.74 16.19 -9.85
N ASN A 121 -8.45 17.30 -9.18
CA ASN A 121 -7.21 18.04 -9.32
C ASN A 121 -6.38 17.92 -8.03
N LEU A 122 -5.11 17.57 -8.18
CA LEU A 122 -4.10 17.64 -7.13
C LEU A 122 -3.34 18.96 -7.30
N ASP A 123 -3.35 19.81 -6.28
CA ASP A 123 -2.76 21.15 -6.36
C ASP A 123 -1.25 21.16 -6.61
N VAL A 124 -0.53 20.15 -6.13
CA VAL A 124 0.93 20.02 -6.29
C VAL A 124 1.34 18.59 -6.68
N ALA A 125 2.22 18.48 -7.68
CA ALA A 125 2.81 17.19 -8.06
C ALA A 125 4.00 16.79 -7.17
N SER A 126 4.62 17.77 -6.50
CA SER A 126 5.75 17.53 -5.60
C SER A 126 5.80 18.51 -4.42
N ILE A 127 6.29 18.04 -3.28
CA ILE A 127 6.55 18.85 -2.08
C ILE A 127 7.98 18.64 -1.63
N ASP A 128 8.71 19.73 -1.42
CA ASP A 128 10.02 19.71 -0.77
C ASP A 128 9.87 20.03 0.73
N PHE A 129 10.46 19.18 1.56
CA PHE A 129 10.54 19.34 3.00
C PHE A 129 11.74 20.20 3.39
N GLY A 130 12.72 20.40 2.50
CA GLY A 130 13.97 21.06 2.79
C GLY A 130 14.88 20.22 3.70
N SER A 131 15.82 20.88 4.37
CA SER A 131 16.66 20.27 5.40
C SER A 131 16.03 20.43 6.79
N PHE A 132 16.05 19.38 7.60
CA PHE A 132 15.62 19.40 9.00
C PHE A 132 16.37 18.35 9.84
N PRO A 133 16.47 18.53 11.17
CA PRO A 133 17.13 17.57 12.04
C PRO A 133 16.49 16.18 12.01
N GLN A 134 17.30 15.13 12.05
CA GLN A 134 16.87 13.75 12.19
C GLN A 134 15.96 13.59 13.43
N LEU A 135 14.97 12.68 13.35
CA LEU A 135 13.97 12.39 14.38
C LEU A 135 12.93 13.51 14.61
N GLU A 136 13.07 14.67 13.96
CA GLU A 136 11.98 15.64 13.94
C GLU A 136 10.90 15.21 12.95
N LYS A 137 9.67 15.15 13.46
CA LYS A 137 8.48 14.97 12.64
C LYS A 137 8.21 16.25 11.85
N GLN A 138 8.17 16.12 10.53
CA GLN A 138 7.82 17.23 9.63
C GLN A 138 6.46 16.98 8.98
N GLU A 139 5.71 18.06 8.77
CA GLU A 139 4.41 18.02 8.10
C GLU A 139 4.34 19.00 6.94
N ARG A 140 3.70 18.57 5.85
CA ARG A 140 3.34 19.43 4.72
C ARG A 140 1.92 19.11 4.26
N LYS A 141 1.26 20.08 3.65
CA LYS A 141 -0.13 19.96 3.22
C LYS A 141 -0.22 19.97 1.70
N PHE A 142 -1.16 19.20 1.16
CA PHE A 142 -1.59 19.25 -0.24
C PHE A 142 -3.11 19.21 -0.30
N THR A 143 -3.68 19.66 -1.40
CA THR A 143 -5.12 19.82 -1.57
C THR A 143 -5.62 19.00 -2.75
N LEU A 144 -6.67 18.23 -2.49
CA LEU A 144 -7.48 17.63 -3.54
C LEU A 144 -8.72 18.47 -3.77
N THR A 145 -8.97 18.83 -5.03
CA THR A 145 -10.18 19.54 -5.45
C THR A 145 -11.02 18.63 -6.32
N ASN A 146 -12.30 18.44 -5.98
CA ASN A 146 -13.23 17.73 -6.84
C ASN A 146 -13.70 18.67 -7.96
N THR A 147 -13.26 18.41 -9.18
CA THR A 147 -13.59 19.20 -10.37
C THR A 147 -14.66 18.55 -11.24
N GLY A 148 -15.23 17.42 -10.80
CA GLY A 148 -16.28 16.69 -11.50
C GLY A 148 -17.68 16.96 -10.94
N GLN A 149 -18.61 16.05 -11.23
CA GLN A 149 -20.04 16.18 -10.91
C GLN A 149 -20.52 15.19 -9.83
N HIS A 150 -19.71 14.18 -9.51
CA HIS A 150 -20.00 13.23 -8.44
C HIS A 150 -19.05 13.44 -7.25
N VAL A 151 -19.43 12.94 -6.08
CA VAL A 151 -18.59 13.00 -4.88
C VAL A 151 -17.28 12.24 -5.14
N LEU A 152 -16.16 12.88 -4.79
CA LEU A 152 -14.83 12.29 -4.87
C LEU A 152 -14.57 11.51 -3.58
N VAL A 153 -14.31 10.22 -3.71
CA VAL A 153 -14.03 9.28 -2.62
C VAL A 153 -12.59 8.83 -2.74
N ILE A 154 -11.81 9.00 -1.66
CA ILE A 154 -10.47 8.45 -1.53
C ILE A 154 -10.61 7.03 -0.99
N TYR A 155 -10.21 6.04 -1.80
CA TYR A 155 -10.25 4.64 -1.43
C TYR A 155 -9.08 4.27 -0.51
N ASP A 156 -7.88 4.74 -0.85
CA ASP A 156 -6.69 4.46 -0.07
C ASP A 156 -5.55 5.44 -0.41
N VAL A 157 -4.59 5.56 0.50
CA VAL A 157 -3.35 6.30 0.28
C VAL A 157 -2.17 5.41 0.66
N VAL A 158 -1.35 5.07 -0.34
CA VAL A 158 -0.21 4.16 -0.20
C VAL A 158 1.08 4.96 -0.28
N THR A 159 1.93 4.81 0.73
CA THR A 159 3.25 5.46 0.78
C THR A 159 4.36 4.47 0.46
N SER A 160 5.42 4.93 -0.20
CA SER A 160 6.58 4.08 -0.53
C SER A 160 7.41 3.62 0.68
N CYS A 161 7.21 4.19 1.88
CA CYS A 161 7.87 3.80 3.13
C CYS A 161 6.97 4.02 4.36
N GLY A 162 7.23 3.27 5.43
CA GLY A 162 6.61 3.52 6.76
C GLY A 162 7.04 4.84 7.41
N CYS A 163 8.15 5.42 6.96
CA CYS A 163 8.65 6.74 7.35
C CYS A 163 7.77 7.90 6.85
N THR A 164 6.81 7.63 5.97
CA THR A 164 5.84 8.60 5.45
C THR A 164 4.44 8.13 5.81
N LYS A 165 3.69 9.01 6.47
CA LYS A 165 2.27 8.83 6.77
C LYS A 165 1.47 9.92 6.09
N VAL A 166 0.23 9.63 5.74
CA VAL A 166 -0.69 10.64 5.21
C VAL A 166 -1.93 10.62 6.06
N ASN A 167 -2.22 11.75 6.70
CA ASN A 167 -3.50 12.00 7.32
C ASN A 167 -4.40 12.57 6.24
N TYR A 168 -5.46 11.83 5.92
CA TYR A 168 -6.42 12.24 4.91
C TYR A 168 -7.86 12.10 5.39
N SER A 169 -8.75 12.93 4.83
CA SER A 169 -10.18 12.82 5.11
C SER A 169 -10.75 11.57 4.46
N LYS A 170 -11.48 10.77 5.26
CA LYS A 170 -12.27 9.64 4.76
C LYS A 170 -13.66 10.06 4.27
N GLU A 171 -14.04 11.31 4.52
CA GLU A 171 -15.29 11.87 4.00
C GLU A 171 -15.15 12.16 2.51
N GLY A 172 -16.22 11.90 1.76
CA GLY A 172 -16.27 12.25 0.34
C GLY A 172 -16.24 13.77 0.13
N ILE A 173 -15.51 14.21 -0.90
CA ILE A 173 -15.35 15.61 -1.26
C ILE A 173 -16.43 15.96 -2.30
N ARG A 174 -17.37 16.86 -1.98
CA ARG A 174 -18.48 17.19 -2.90
C ARG A 174 -17.99 17.93 -4.15
N PRO A 175 -18.78 17.96 -5.23
CA PRO A 175 -18.45 18.74 -6.43
C PRO A 175 -18.08 20.19 -6.09
N GLY A 176 -16.93 20.66 -6.59
CA GLY A 176 -16.41 22.01 -6.34
C GLY A 176 -15.72 22.21 -4.98
N GLU A 177 -15.85 21.27 -4.03
CA GLU A 177 -15.20 21.37 -2.73
C GLU A 177 -13.72 20.92 -2.79
N LYS A 178 -13.00 21.32 -1.74
CA LYS A 178 -11.58 21.02 -1.53
C LYS A 178 -11.40 20.28 -0.21
N ALA A 179 -10.47 19.33 -0.18
CA ALA A 179 -10.01 18.73 1.05
C ALA A 179 -8.48 18.79 1.15
N VAL A 180 -8.02 19.31 2.28
CA VAL A 180 -6.60 19.41 2.62
C VAL A 180 -6.18 18.11 3.30
N GLN A 181 -5.11 17.51 2.78
CA GLN A 181 -4.47 16.33 3.32
C GLN A 181 -3.10 16.73 3.89
N THR A 182 -2.63 16.02 4.92
CA THR A 182 -1.34 16.27 5.54
C THR A 182 -0.42 15.08 5.32
N VAL A 183 0.69 15.30 4.61
CA VAL A 183 1.80 14.35 4.56
C VAL A 183 2.74 14.60 5.73
N ILE A 184 3.07 13.53 6.43
CA ILE A 184 3.92 13.51 7.61
C ILE A 184 5.14 12.66 7.27
N TYR A 185 6.33 13.19 7.54
CA TYR A 185 7.59 12.48 7.38
C TYR A 185 8.36 12.46 8.70
N GLU A 186 8.86 11.28 9.05
CA GLU A 186 9.68 11.05 10.23
C GLU A 186 10.87 10.17 9.82
N ALA A 187 12.07 10.73 9.87
CA ALA A 187 13.28 10.06 9.42
C ALA A 187 13.81 9.11 10.49
N GLU A 188 13.96 7.83 10.17
CA GLU A 188 14.61 6.86 11.07
C GLU A 188 16.13 7.09 11.14
N LYS A 189 16.72 7.61 10.07
CA LYS A 189 18.16 7.93 9.93
C LYS A 189 18.36 9.19 9.11
N ALA A 190 19.51 9.84 9.28
CA ALA A 190 19.92 10.91 8.38
C ALA A 190 20.00 10.38 6.93
N GLU A 191 19.25 11.00 6.02
CA GLU A 191 19.19 10.62 4.61
C GLU A 191 18.67 11.78 3.74
N HIS A 192 19.18 11.87 2.51
CA HIS A 192 18.42 12.47 1.44
C HIS A 192 17.30 11.51 1.04
N PHE A 193 16.07 12.00 0.96
CA PHE A 193 14.94 11.18 0.56
C PHE A 193 14.23 11.70 -0.68
N SER A 194 13.78 10.74 -1.48
CA SER A 194 12.77 10.94 -2.51
C SER A 194 11.76 9.80 -2.42
N LYS A 195 10.54 10.12 -1.98
CA LYS A 195 9.47 9.15 -1.74
C LYS A 195 8.23 9.52 -2.55
N THR A 196 7.36 8.54 -2.78
CA THR A 196 6.08 8.76 -3.47
C THR A 196 4.93 8.42 -2.55
N VAL A 197 3.92 9.29 -2.57
CA VAL A 197 2.58 9.10 -2.01
C VAL A 197 1.64 8.82 -3.19
N THR A 198 0.95 7.69 -3.16
CA THR A 198 0.03 7.24 -4.22
C THR A 198 -1.39 7.26 -3.67
N ILE A 199 -2.28 8.04 -4.28
CA ILE A 199 -3.66 8.25 -3.81
C ILE A 199 -4.60 7.56 -4.79
N TYR A 200 -5.37 6.60 -4.29
CA TYR A 200 -6.40 5.90 -5.06
C TYR A 200 -7.76 6.50 -4.76
N CYS A 201 -8.47 6.92 -5.80
CA CYS A 201 -9.82 7.49 -5.72
C CYS A 201 -10.67 7.11 -6.94
N ASN A 202 -11.97 7.45 -6.91
CA ASN A 202 -12.94 7.24 -7.99
C ASN A 202 -12.80 8.26 -9.14
N ALA A 203 -11.58 8.44 -9.66
CA ALA A 203 -11.31 9.38 -10.75
C ALA A 203 -10.51 8.73 -11.90
N ASP A 204 -10.72 9.21 -13.12
CA ASP A 204 -10.14 8.60 -14.33
C ASP A 204 -8.60 8.60 -14.34
N ASN A 205 -8.01 9.62 -13.71
CA ASN A 205 -6.56 9.76 -13.54
C ASN A 205 -6.01 9.08 -12.27
N SER A 206 -6.82 8.25 -11.61
CA SER A 206 -6.41 7.47 -10.43
C SER A 206 -5.54 6.26 -10.83
N PRO A 207 -4.40 6.03 -10.15
CA PRO A 207 -3.97 6.73 -8.94
C PRO A 207 -3.23 8.06 -9.22
N LEU A 208 -3.46 9.04 -8.36
CA LEU A 208 -2.67 10.27 -8.31
C LEU A 208 -1.33 10.00 -7.61
N ARG A 209 -0.27 10.68 -8.04
CA ARG A 209 1.07 10.52 -7.46
C ARG A 209 1.62 11.87 -7.02
N LEU A 210 1.97 11.95 -5.74
CA LEU A 210 2.66 13.08 -5.12
C LEU A 210 4.08 12.65 -4.76
N LYS A 211 5.08 13.36 -5.31
CA LYS A 211 6.49 13.16 -4.94
C LYS A 211 6.85 14.00 -3.73
N ILE A 212 7.53 13.44 -2.74
CA ILE A 212 8.11 14.21 -1.63
C ILE A 212 9.62 14.07 -1.63
N THR A 213 10.32 15.18 -1.35
CA THR A 213 11.78 15.23 -1.26
C THR A 213 12.22 16.01 -0.03
N GLY A 214 13.47 15.82 0.39
CA GLY A 214 14.10 16.59 1.45
C GLY A 214 15.39 15.94 1.95
N ASN A 215 15.98 16.54 2.98
CA ASN A 215 17.17 16.05 3.66
C ASN A 215 16.89 15.99 5.18
N ALA A 216 17.01 14.80 5.76
CA ALA A 216 17.08 14.65 7.20
C ALA A 216 18.57 14.59 7.61
N GLU A 217 19.00 15.48 8.51
CA GLU A 217 20.41 15.67 8.91
C GLU A 217 20.70 15.20 10.33
#